data_AF-A0A812LKQ5-F1
#
_entry.id   AF-A0A812LKQ5-F1
#
_cell.length_a   1.000
_cell.length_b   1.000
_cell.length_c   1.000
_cell.angle_alpha   90.00
_cell.angle_beta   90.00
_cell.angle_gamma   90.00
#
_symmetry.space_group_name_H-M   'P 1'
#
loop_
_entity.id
_entity.type
_entity.pdbx_description
1 polymer ?
#
loop_
_entity_poly.entity_id
_entity_poly.type
_entity_poly.pdbx_seq_one_letter_code
_entity_poly.pdbx_strand_id
1 'polypeptide(L)'
;MPLRGPTHECRQAGIAAALAAGTTIGNAALNAGHGIREAADFAATAASKAASDFGLVPADAAALGGRAAGKLVSDTADRVQAADAAAEAAGTFATRVAIDAGLTLDQVAEEATIAACAAAEEAGSTPQHVAEVSAKAAGIAAGEMAADAGNTAMKSAEIAAKAATKAAATSGLPPYQAVEATATAAARSASRAAINAGHPYLIVAEVTRQLNTQLVSALKDAVEGKDAVSLSELKDIFSRSNIDIHEDTLRQVFEEMGVDPNNPISFRSFMDAVEKAHGIFMEAGRAAATVAGRVMGQAAAESGDDPEQAGEVAASAASSAAKTSGLSPPQVAEVAVTAAGNAAASAAIASGATPEQVALQSGQELPKTSGLLSFTITGVSNAIARLTGGLPTHAAHPMSRPLHPLDAPGTRDEGEWWAASDRKVASHHAILIGTPVVLCWACDGR
;
A
#
# COMPACT_ATOMS: atom_id res chain seq x y z
N MET A 1 23.71 45.83 -12.53
CA MET A 1 22.58 46.35 -11.73
C MET A 1 21.92 45.16 -11.06
N PRO A 2 21.85 45.09 -9.72
CA PRO A 2 21.10 44.02 -9.07
C PRO A 2 19.62 44.17 -9.45
N LEU A 3 19.03 43.12 -10.03
CA LEU A 3 17.60 43.06 -10.30
C LEU A 3 16.88 43.19 -8.95
N ARG A 4 16.14 44.29 -8.76
CA ARG A 4 15.25 44.41 -7.59
C ARG A 4 14.29 43.23 -7.65
N GLY A 5 14.27 42.43 -6.59
CA GLY A 5 13.31 41.35 -6.45
C GLY A 5 11.86 41.86 -6.62
N PRO A 6 10.93 40.98 -6.98
CA PRO A 6 9.52 41.35 -7.15
C PRO A 6 9.01 42.06 -5.90
N THR A 7 8.27 43.15 -6.09
CA THR A 7 7.66 43.88 -4.98
C THR A 7 6.66 42.97 -4.26
N HIS A 8 6.42 43.23 -2.97
CA HIS A 8 5.43 42.50 -2.18
C HIS A 8 4.06 42.43 -2.86
N GLU A 9 3.66 43.52 -3.54
CA GLU A 9 2.42 43.60 -4.33
C GLU A 9 2.42 42.66 -5.54
N CYS A 10 3.54 42.56 -6.28
CA CYS A 10 3.65 41.59 -7.38
C CYS A 10 3.56 40.14 -6.88
N ARG A 11 4.14 39.83 -5.71
CA ARG A 11 4.04 38.50 -5.10
C ARG A 11 2.60 38.17 -4.70
N GLN A 12 1.89 39.10 -4.06
CA GLN A 12 0.47 38.90 -3.70
C GLN A 12 -0.43 38.75 -4.92
N ALA A 13 -0.20 39.53 -5.98
CA ALA A 13 -0.92 39.38 -7.24
C ALA A 13 -0.66 38.01 -7.88
N GLY A 14 0.58 37.52 -7.87
CA GLY A 14 0.94 36.19 -8.35
C GLY A 14 0.23 35.06 -7.57
N ILE A 15 0.18 35.17 -6.24
CA ILE A 15 -0.54 34.23 -5.37
C ILE A 15 -2.04 34.18 -5.72
N ALA A 16 -2.67 35.36 -5.84
CA ALA A 16 -4.09 35.45 -6.18
C ALA A 16 -4.38 34.90 -7.58
N ALA A 17 -3.53 35.20 -8.56
CA ALA A 17 -3.64 34.68 -9.92
C ALA A 17 -3.47 33.15 -9.98
N ALA A 18 -2.52 32.60 -9.23
CA ALA A 18 -2.31 31.16 -9.13
C ALA A 18 -3.53 30.43 -8.56
N LEU A 19 -4.06 30.91 -7.44
CA LEU A 19 -5.28 30.33 -6.85
C LEU A 19 -6.47 30.41 -7.81
N ALA A 20 -6.67 31.56 -8.45
CA ALA A 20 -7.76 31.74 -9.42
C ALA A 20 -7.62 30.81 -10.63
N ALA A 21 -6.40 30.62 -11.15
CA ALA A 21 -6.14 29.69 -12.24
C ALA A 21 -6.46 28.25 -11.85
N GLY A 22 -6.01 27.81 -10.67
CA GLY A 22 -6.29 26.48 -10.15
C GLY A 22 -7.78 26.22 -9.97
N THR A 23 -8.49 27.09 -9.27
CA THR A 23 -9.94 26.91 -9.05
C THR A 23 -10.74 26.98 -10.35
N THR A 24 -10.34 27.83 -11.30
CA THR A 24 -11.02 27.92 -12.61
C THR A 24 -10.87 26.62 -13.39
N ILE A 25 -9.66 26.06 -13.42
CA ILE A 25 -9.38 24.81 -14.15
C ILE A 25 -10.05 23.62 -13.46
N GLY A 26 -10.02 23.55 -12.12
CA GLY A 26 -10.74 22.52 -11.37
C GLY A 26 -12.25 22.55 -11.62
N ASN A 27 -12.86 23.74 -11.59
CA ASN A 27 -14.28 23.90 -11.90
C ASN A 27 -14.62 23.52 -13.34
N ALA A 28 -13.74 23.85 -14.30
CA ALA A 28 -13.90 23.42 -15.68
C ALA A 28 -13.86 21.89 -15.81
N ALA A 29 -13.01 21.20 -15.05
CA ALA A 29 -12.95 19.74 -15.02
C ALA A 29 -14.24 19.14 -14.44
N LEU A 30 -14.76 19.65 -13.31
CA LEU A 30 -16.04 19.23 -12.75
C LEU A 30 -17.19 19.41 -13.76
N ASN A 31 -17.23 20.57 -14.44
CA ASN A 31 -18.25 20.85 -15.46
C ASN A 31 -18.13 19.95 -16.69
N ALA A 32 -16.94 19.41 -16.97
CA ALA A 32 -16.70 18.43 -18.03
C ALA A 32 -17.05 16.99 -17.60
N GLY A 33 -17.50 16.78 -16.36
CA GLY A 33 -17.89 15.47 -15.83
C GLY A 33 -16.77 14.69 -15.15
N HIS A 34 -15.61 15.30 -14.90
CA HIS A 34 -14.54 14.66 -14.14
C HIS A 34 -14.93 14.49 -12.67
N GLY A 35 -14.40 13.43 -12.06
CA GLY A 35 -14.58 13.19 -10.62
C GLY A 35 -13.87 14.23 -9.76
N ILE A 36 -14.30 14.39 -8.49
CA ILE A 36 -13.71 15.35 -7.53
C ILE A 36 -12.19 15.21 -7.44
N ARG A 37 -11.69 13.98 -7.44
CA ARG A 37 -10.26 13.67 -7.37
C ARG A 37 -9.47 14.18 -8.58
N GLU A 38 -9.99 13.94 -9.79
CA GLU A 38 -9.36 14.41 -11.03
C GLU A 38 -9.38 15.93 -11.10
N ALA A 39 -10.52 16.54 -10.74
CA ALA A 39 -10.66 17.99 -10.71
C ALA A 39 -9.72 18.66 -9.69
N ALA A 40 -9.51 18.04 -8.52
CA ALA A 40 -8.53 18.48 -7.53
C ALA A 40 -7.09 18.39 -8.06
N ASP A 41 -6.74 17.33 -8.81
CA ASP A 41 -5.43 17.20 -9.45
C ASP A 41 -5.19 18.28 -10.52
N PHE A 42 -6.20 18.55 -11.36
CA PHE A 42 -6.15 19.64 -12.32
C PHE A 42 -5.99 21.00 -11.64
N ALA A 43 -6.72 21.25 -10.55
CA ALA A 43 -6.63 22.51 -9.79
C ALA A 43 -5.26 22.69 -9.14
N ALA A 44 -4.75 21.67 -8.47
CA ALA A 44 -3.44 21.69 -7.83
C ALA A 44 -2.33 21.93 -8.87
N THR A 45 -2.35 21.18 -9.99
CA THR A 45 -1.37 21.32 -11.06
C THR A 45 -1.36 22.72 -11.66
N ALA A 46 -2.55 23.26 -11.95
CA ALA A 46 -2.69 24.60 -12.53
C ALA A 46 -2.22 25.72 -11.59
N ALA A 47 -2.66 25.69 -10.33
CA ALA A 47 -2.27 26.72 -9.35
C ALA A 47 -0.78 26.70 -9.08
N SER A 48 -0.20 25.52 -8.85
CA SER A 48 1.21 25.43 -8.55
C SER A 48 2.10 25.78 -9.75
N LYS A 49 1.69 25.42 -10.97
CA LYS A 49 2.40 25.84 -12.19
C LYS A 49 2.41 27.35 -12.32
N ALA A 50 1.24 27.99 -12.14
CA ALA A 50 1.15 29.44 -12.15
C ALA A 50 2.02 30.06 -11.05
N ALA A 51 2.02 29.50 -9.84
CA ALA A 51 2.89 29.96 -8.75
C ALA A 51 4.39 29.85 -9.10
N SER A 52 4.81 28.74 -9.71
CA SER A 52 6.19 28.54 -10.17
C SER A 52 6.58 29.56 -11.26
N ASP A 53 5.68 29.85 -12.21
CA ASP A 53 5.89 30.85 -13.26
C ASP A 53 6.07 32.27 -12.67
N PHE A 54 5.49 32.54 -11.48
CA PHE A 54 5.70 33.78 -10.72
C PHE A 54 6.95 33.74 -9.81
N GLY A 55 7.76 32.69 -9.87
CA GLY A 55 9.01 32.55 -9.13
C GLY A 55 8.81 32.25 -7.64
N LEU A 56 7.68 31.63 -7.26
CA LEU A 56 7.50 31.11 -5.92
C LEU A 56 8.40 29.88 -5.73
N VAL A 57 8.88 29.69 -4.50
CA VAL A 57 9.64 28.50 -4.14
C VAL A 57 8.73 27.26 -4.17
N PRO A 58 9.28 26.04 -4.36
CA PRO A 58 8.51 24.80 -4.40
C PRO A 58 7.47 24.66 -3.28
N ALA A 59 7.84 24.96 -2.04
CA ALA A 59 6.94 24.97 -0.88
C ALA A 59 5.69 25.81 -1.07
N ASP A 60 5.91 27.08 -1.42
CA ASP A 60 4.83 28.04 -1.58
C ASP A 60 3.95 27.64 -2.77
N ALA A 61 4.53 27.13 -3.84
CA ALA A 61 3.79 26.64 -5.00
C ALA A 61 2.93 25.42 -4.63
N ALA A 62 3.49 24.43 -3.94
CA ALA A 62 2.77 23.23 -3.52
C ALA A 62 1.64 23.55 -2.53
N ALA A 63 1.88 24.46 -1.58
CA ALA A 63 0.86 24.97 -0.66
C ALA A 63 -0.29 25.67 -1.39
N LEU A 64 0.00 26.44 -2.45
CA LEU A 64 -1.04 27.06 -3.28
C LEU A 64 -1.82 26.05 -4.10
N GLY A 65 -1.16 25.02 -4.63
CA GLY A 65 -1.84 23.89 -5.25
C GLY A 65 -2.81 23.21 -4.30
N GLY A 66 -2.36 22.93 -3.07
CA GLY A 66 -3.20 22.38 -2.01
C GLY A 66 -4.41 23.25 -1.69
N ARG A 67 -4.22 24.56 -1.50
CA ARG A 67 -5.33 25.51 -1.28
C ARG A 67 -6.29 25.58 -2.45
N ALA A 68 -5.80 25.58 -3.69
CA ALA A 68 -6.68 25.58 -4.86
C ALA A 68 -7.53 24.32 -4.93
N ALA A 69 -6.93 23.16 -4.64
CA ALA A 69 -7.64 21.89 -4.55
C ALA A 69 -8.66 21.88 -3.38
N GLY A 70 -8.26 22.32 -2.19
CA GLY A 70 -9.15 22.43 -1.01
C GLY A 70 -10.33 23.39 -1.24
N LYS A 71 -10.08 24.52 -1.89
CA LYS A 71 -11.11 25.51 -2.24
C LYS A 71 -12.07 25.03 -3.32
N LEU A 72 -11.61 24.20 -4.26
CA LEU A 72 -12.50 23.57 -5.24
C LEU A 72 -13.54 22.69 -4.55
N VAL A 73 -13.14 22.03 -3.47
CA VAL A 73 -13.91 20.97 -2.85
C VAL A 73 -14.69 21.40 -1.60
N SER A 74 -14.40 22.58 -1.03
CA SER A 74 -15.11 23.15 0.12
C SER A 74 -16.63 23.33 -0.14
N ASP A 75 -17.00 23.43 -1.41
CA ASP A 75 -18.38 23.61 -1.87
C ASP A 75 -19.11 22.27 -2.11
N THR A 76 -18.43 21.14 -1.93
CA THR A 76 -19.02 19.80 -2.08
C THR A 76 -19.64 19.30 -0.77
N ALA A 77 -20.62 18.40 -0.88
CA ALA A 77 -21.34 17.85 0.28
C ALA A 77 -20.49 16.89 1.14
N ASP A 78 -19.39 16.35 0.59
CA ASP A 78 -18.49 15.40 1.27
C ASP A 78 -17.09 16.00 1.44
N ARG A 79 -16.97 16.92 2.42
CA ARG A 79 -15.75 17.69 2.69
C ARG A 79 -14.55 16.84 3.10
N VAL A 80 -14.76 15.65 3.68
CA VAL A 80 -13.67 14.77 4.14
C VAL A 80 -13.05 14.06 2.94
N GLN A 81 -13.87 13.40 2.11
CA GLN A 81 -13.38 12.74 0.90
C GLN A 81 -12.70 13.72 -0.07
N ALA A 82 -13.26 14.92 -0.14
CA ALA A 82 -12.71 16.08 -0.82
C ALA A 82 -11.32 16.50 -0.29
N ALA A 83 -11.16 16.66 1.02
CA ALA A 83 -9.90 17.02 1.66
C ALA A 83 -8.82 15.95 1.43
N ASP A 84 -9.19 14.67 1.53
CA ASP A 84 -8.31 13.54 1.21
C ASP A 84 -7.79 13.59 -0.23
N ALA A 85 -8.70 13.82 -1.18
CA ALA A 85 -8.34 13.91 -2.60
C ALA A 85 -7.46 15.13 -2.90
N ALA A 86 -7.75 16.27 -2.28
CA ALA A 86 -6.97 17.49 -2.41
C ALA A 86 -5.56 17.35 -1.80
N ALA A 87 -5.46 16.76 -0.60
CA ALA A 87 -4.19 16.48 0.06
C ALA A 87 -3.32 15.49 -0.75
N GLU A 88 -3.95 14.47 -1.34
CA GLU A 88 -3.27 13.50 -2.19
C GLU A 88 -2.73 14.11 -3.50
N ALA A 89 -3.54 14.94 -4.16
CA ALA A 89 -3.12 15.69 -5.35
C ALA A 89 -1.97 16.66 -5.02
N ALA A 90 -2.10 17.39 -3.91
CA ALA A 90 -1.09 18.32 -3.44
C ALA A 90 0.25 17.62 -3.12
N GLY A 91 0.21 16.47 -2.43
CA GLY A 91 1.38 15.65 -2.15
C GLY A 91 2.04 15.10 -3.41
N THR A 92 1.25 14.58 -4.37
CA THR A 92 1.76 14.08 -5.65
C THR A 92 2.48 15.17 -6.43
N PHE A 93 1.92 16.38 -6.44
CA PHE A 93 2.53 17.52 -7.10
C PHE A 93 3.81 17.98 -6.38
N ALA A 94 3.80 18.04 -5.04
CA ALA A 94 4.98 18.37 -4.25
C ALA A 94 6.15 17.45 -4.60
N THR A 95 5.90 16.15 -4.77
CA THR A 95 6.89 15.17 -5.25
C THR A 95 7.47 15.57 -6.61
N ARG A 96 6.62 15.92 -7.59
CA ARG A 96 7.06 16.29 -8.95
C ARG A 96 7.96 17.52 -8.93
N VAL A 97 7.52 18.60 -8.26
CA VAL A 97 8.32 19.83 -8.18
C VAL A 97 9.61 19.60 -7.39
N ALA A 98 9.56 18.81 -6.33
CA ALA A 98 10.73 18.49 -5.54
C ALA A 98 11.77 17.69 -6.35
N ILE A 99 11.32 16.76 -7.20
CA ILE A 99 12.18 16.03 -8.14
C ILE A 99 12.81 17.00 -9.16
N ASP A 100 12.00 17.86 -9.77
CA ASP A 100 12.49 18.86 -10.74
C ASP A 100 13.49 19.85 -10.12
N ALA A 101 13.31 20.17 -8.84
CA ALA A 101 14.19 21.03 -8.07
C ALA A 101 15.41 20.31 -7.46
N GLY A 102 15.52 18.98 -7.61
CA GLY A 102 16.64 18.20 -7.07
C GLY A 102 16.66 18.12 -5.54
N LEU A 103 15.50 18.16 -4.89
CA LEU A 103 15.39 18.07 -3.43
C LEU A 103 15.68 16.65 -2.92
N THR A 104 16.06 16.56 -1.64
CA THR A 104 16.24 15.30 -0.93
C THR A 104 14.91 14.69 -0.49
N LEU A 105 14.89 13.39 -0.16
CA LEU A 105 13.69 12.68 0.31
C LEU A 105 13.01 13.34 1.52
N ASP A 106 13.79 13.80 2.51
CA ASP A 106 13.25 14.47 3.69
C ASP A 106 12.57 15.80 3.31
N GLN A 107 13.17 16.55 2.40
CA GLN A 107 12.60 17.80 1.91
C GLN A 107 11.31 17.54 1.12
N VAL A 108 11.28 16.51 0.27
CA VAL A 108 10.08 16.13 -0.48
C VAL A 108 8.92 15.77 0.47
N ALA A 109 9.21 15.02 1.54
CA ALA A 109 8.24 14.67 2.56
C ALA A 109 7.69 15.92 3.27
N GLU A 110 8.57 16.88 3.60
CA GLU A 110 8.20 18.15 4.24
C GLU A 110 7.31 18.99 3.31
N GLU A 111 7.67 19.12 2.03
CA GLU A 111 6.86 19.86 1.06
C GLU A 111 5.48 19.24 0.85
N ALA A 112 5.41 17.91 0.76
CA ALA A 112 4.15 17.19 0.69
C ALA A 112 3.30 17.38 1.95
N THR A 113 3.92 17.43 3.14
CA THR A 113 3.24 17.71 4.40
C THR A 113 2.62 19.11 4.38
N ILE A 114 3.39 20.13 3.98
CA ILE A 114 2.92 21.53 3.91
C ILE A 114 1.75 21.66 2.94
N ALA A 115 1.87 21.04 1.76
CA ALA A 115 0.85 21.10 0.72
C ALA A 115 -0.46 20.41 1.15
N ALA A 116 -0.37 19.24 1.78
CA ALA A 116 -1.51 18.51 2.32
C ALA A 116 -2.17 19.24 3.49
N CYS A 117 -1.39 19.82 4.42
CA CYS A 117 -1.90 20.66 5.49
C CYS A 117 -2.73 21.81 4.92
N ALA A 118 -2.16 22.55 3.97
CA ALA A 118 -2.82 23.70 3.37
C ALA A 118 -4.11 23.32 2.62
N ALA A 119 -4.15 22.14 1.99
CA ALA A 119 -5.36 21.63 1.35
C ALA A 119 -6.46 21.28 2.34
N ALA A 120 -6.12 20.56 3.41
CA ALA A 120 -7.07 20.10 4.41
C ALA A 120 -7.61 21.26 5.28
N GLU A 121 -6.76 22.22 5.64
CA GLU A 121 -7.18 23.43 6.36
C GLU A 121 -8.15 24.26 5.51
N GLU A 122 -7.87 24.45 4.21
CA GLU A 122 -8.76 25.19 3.31
C GLU A 122 -10.10 24.46 3.11
N ALA A 123 -10.10 23.12 3.13
CA ALA A 123 -11.32 22.32 3.10
C ALA A 123 -12.12 22.37 4.42
N GLY A 124 -11.59 23.00 5.48
CA GLY A 124 -12.24 23.12 6.78
C GLY A 124 -12.15 21.85 7.64
N SER A 125 -11.11 21.03 7.44
CA SER A 125 -10.89 19.80 8.19
C SER A 125 -10.54 20.05 9.67
N THR A 126 -10.73 19.03 10.50
CA THR A 126 -10.31 19.07 11.91
C THR A 126 -8.78 18.96 12.02
N PRO A 127 -8.15 19.49 13.09
CA PRO A 127 -6.70 19.39 13.28
C PRO A 127 -6.17 17.94 13.24
N GLN A 128 -6.95 17.00 13.79
CA GLN A 128 -6.61 15.58 13.75
C GLN A 128 -6.59 15.05 12.31
N HIS A 129 -7.62 15.35 11.52
CA HIS A 129 -7.67 14.91 10.12
C HIS A 129 -6.57 15.57 9.29
N VAL A 130 -6.28 16.86 9.51
CA VAL A 130 -5.13 17.55 8.88
C VAL A 130 -3.82 16.80 9.15
N ALA A 131 -3.59 16.39 10.40
CA ALA A 131 -2.40 15.64 10.75
C ALA A 131 -2.33 14.26 10.07
N GLU A 132 -3.45 13.55 9.99
CA GLU A 132 -3.55 12.23 9.35
C GLU A 132 -3.26 12.30 7.85
N VAL A 133 -3.90 13.23 7.13
CA VAL A 133 -3.70 13.37 5.67
C VAL A 133 -2.30 13.88 5.34
N SER A 134 -1.72 14.72 6.19
CA SER A 134 -0.37 15.24 6.00
C SER A 134 0.68 14.17 6.24
N ALA A 135 0.50 13.32 7.27
CA ALA A 135 1.35 12.15 7.47
C ALA A 135 1.28 11.18 6.28
N LYS A 136 0.06 10.92 5.77
CA LYS A 136 -0.15 10.09 4.59
C LYS A 136 0.55 10.67 3.36
N ALA A 137 0.40 11.96 3.09
CA ALA A 137 1.03 12.65 1.97
C ALA A 137 2.56 12.61 2.05
N ALA A 138 3.14 12.87 3.23
CA ALA A 138 4.58 12.81 3.47
C ALA A 138 5.16 11.42 3.13
N GLY A 139 4.48 10.37 3.63
CA GLY A 139 4.90 9.00 3.38
C GLY A 139 4.81 8.61 1.91
N ILE A 140 3.71 8.94 1.24
CA ILE A 140 3.52 8.65 -0.19
C ILE A 140 4.59 9.37 -1.02
N ALA A 141 4.83 10.65 -0.77
CA ALA A 141 5.79 11.44 -1.52
C ALA A 141 7.22 10.89 -1.38
N ALA A 142 7.66 10.60 -0.15
CA ALA A 142 8.98 10.02 0.09
C ALA A 142 9.13 8.62 -0.52
N GLY A 143 8.08 7.80 -0.41
CA GLY A 143 8.09 6.44 -0.92
C GLY A 143 8.02 6.34 -2.44
N GLU A 144 7.24 7.20 -3.11
CA GLU A 144 7.19 7.30 -4.57
C GLU A 144 8.54 7.77 -5.12
N MET A 145 9.15 8.81 -4.52
CA MET A 145 10.49 9.24 -4.92
C MET A 145 11.53 8.12 -4.72
N ALA A 146 11.44 7.36 -3.63
CA ALA A 146 12.31 6.21 -3.41
C ALA A 146 12.10 5.12 -4.48
N ALA A 147 10.86 4.83 -4.85
CA ALA A 147 10.53 3.88 -5.90
C ALA A 147 11.04 4.34 -7.27
N ASP A 148 10.90 5.62 -7.61
CA ASP A 148 11.38 6.20 -8.86
C ASP A 148 12.92 6.23 -8.92
N ALA A 149 13.59 6.31 -7.76
CA ALA A 149 15.04 6.13 -7.63
C ALA A 149 15.50 4.65 -7.74
N GLY A 150 14.59 3.70 -8.03
CA GLY A 150 14.92 2.29 -8.26
C GLY A 150 15.05 1.44 -6.98
N ASN A 151 14.54 1.90 -5.85
CA ASN A 151 14.51 1.09 -4.63
C ASN A 151 13.51 -0.07 -4.74
N THR A 152 13.76 -1.13 -3.97
CA THR A 152 12.87 -2.30 -3.87
C THR A 152 11.58 -1.97 -3.13
N ALA A 153 10.53 -2.78 -3.31
CA ALA A 153 9.25 -2.63 -2.62
C ALA A 153 9.41 -2.49 -1.09
N MET A 154 10.24 -3.32 -0.47
CA MET A 154 10.50 -3.25 0.96
C MET A 154 11.21 -1.95 1.37
N LYS A 155 12.19 -1.48 0.58
CA LYS A 155 12.94 -0.27 0.92
C LYS A 155 12.10 1.00 0.72
N SER A 156 11.34 1.07 -0.36
CA SER A 156 10.40 2.18 -0.62
C SER A 156 9.30 2.23 0.43
N ALA A 157 8.74 1.09 0.83
CA ALA A 157 7.80 1.01 1.93
C ALA A 157 8.40 1.52 3.26
N GLU A 158 9.69 1.21 3.51
CA GLU A 158 10.35 1.63 4.75
C GLU A 158 10.53 3.15 4.80
N ILE A 159 10.96 3.75 3.70
CA ILE A 159 11.11 5.20 3.58
C ILE A 159 9.74 5.86 3.75
N ALA A 160 8.71 5.34 3.08
CA ALA A 160 7.35 5.84 3.18
C ALA A 160 6.80 5.79 4.61
N ALA A 161 6.93 4.63 5.27
CA ALA A 161 6.45 4.44 6.62
C ALA A 161 7.14 5.39 7.61
N LYS A 162 8.47 5.51 7.54
CA LYS A 162 9.23 6.42 8.41
C LYS A 162 8.86 7.88 8.19
N ALA A 163 8.69 8.31 6.95
CA ALA A 163 8.28 9.67 6.62
C ALA A 163 6.87 9.97 7.17
N ALA A 164 5.92 9.05 6.98
CA ALA A 164 4.57 9.18 7.52
C ALA A 164 4.56 9.25 9.06
N THR A 165 5.27 8.34 9.73
CA THR A 165 5.36 8.33 11.20
C THR A 165 6.03 9.59 11.74
N LYS A 166 7.10 10.08 11.10
CA LYS A 166 7.77 11.33 11.48
C LYS A 166 6.86 12.55 11.34
N ALA A 167 6.12 12.64 10.23
CA ALA A 167 5.16 13.71 10.00
C ALA A 167 4.02 13.67 11.04
N ALA A 168 3.46 12.47 11.29
CA ALA A 168 2.43 12.28 12.32
C ALA A 168 2.90 12.73 13.71
N ALA A 169 4.12 12.32 14.12
CA ALA A 169 4.70 12.70 15.40
C ALA A 169 4.93 14.23 15.50
N THR A 170 5.36 14.86 14.41
CA THR A 170 5.55 16.32 14.34
C THR A 170 4.23 17.07 14.52
N SER A 171 3.13 16.49 14.03
CA SER A 171 1.77 17.00 14.22
C SER A 171 1.14 16.62 15.56
N GLY A 172 1.86 15.92 16.44
CA GLY A 172 1.37 15.51 17.76
C GLY A 172 0.43 14.31 17.74
N LEU A 173 0.34 13.56 16.64
CA LEU A 173 -0.42 12.32 16.60
C LEU A 173 0.36 11.21 17.31
N PRO A 174 -0.26 10.51 18.28
CA PRO A 174 0.33 9.33 18.86
C PRO A 174 0.38 8.18 17.84
N PRO A 175 1.31 7.21 17.99
CA PRO A 175 1.49 6.12 17.02
C PRO A 175 0.20 5.38 16.66
N TYR A 176 -0.66 5.05 17.62
CA TYR A 176 -1.91 4.34 17.33
C TYR A 176 -2.86 5.09 16.38
N GLN A 177 -2.79 6.42 16.32
CA GLN A 177 -3.58 7.24 15.37
C GLN A 177 -2.88 7.36 14.00
N ALA A 178 -1.56 7.19 13.93
CA ALA A 178 -0.79 7.27 12.69
C ALA A 178 -0.81 5.95 11.87
N VAL A 179 -1.45 4.90 12.39
CA VAL A 179 -1.48 3.55 11.81
C VAL A 179 -1.97 3.55 10.37
N GLU A 180 -3.11 4.18 10.07
CA GLU A 180 -3.72 4.13 8.75
C GLU A 180 -2.91 4.92 7.70
N ALA A 181 -2.43 6.11 8.07
CA ALA A 181 -1.57 6.92 7.23
C ALA A 181 -0.27 6.18 6.86
N THR A 182 0.38 5.57 7.86
CA THR A 182 1.63 4.82 7.70
C THR A 182 1.42 3.57 6.85
N ALA A 183 0.37 2.80 7.13
CA ALA A 183 0.02 1.59 6.39
C ALA A 183 -0.27 1.89 4.92
N THR A 184 -1.05 2.94 4.65
CA THR A 184 -1.40 3.34 3.29
C THR A 184 -0.18 3.83 2.51
N ALA A 185 0.66 4.66 3.13
CA ALA A 185 1.91 5.12 2.53
C ALA A 185 2.85 3.96 2.18
N ALA A 186 3.01 3.00 3.10
CA ALA A 186 3.84 1.81 2.88
C ALA A 186 3.31 0.94 1.72
N ALA A 187 2.00 0.64 1.71
CA ALA A 187 1.36 -0.20 0.70
C ALA A 187 1.48 0.40 -0.70
N ARG A 188 1.20 1.70 -0.82
CA ARG A 188 1.29 2.41 -2.10
C ARG A 188 2.73 2.45 -2.63
N SER A 189 3.68 2.76 -1.76
CA SER A 189 5.09 2.89 -2.14
C SER A 189 5.73 1.55 -2.50
N ALA A 190 5.35 0.47 -1.79
CA ALA A 190 5.75 -0.88 -2.15
C ALA A 190 5.23 -1.26 -3.53
N SER A 191 3.95 -1.00 -3.79
CA SER A 191 3.30 -1.28 -5.07
C SER A 191 3.97 -0.50 -6.21
N ARG A 192 4.24 0.80 -6.00
CA ARG A 192 4.93 1.65 -6.98
C ARG A 192 6.34 1.14 -7.30
N ALA A 193 7.11 0.74 -6.29
CA ALA A 193 8.44 0.16 -6.51
C ALA A 193 8.38 -1.18 -7.24
N ALA A 194 7.36 -2.00 -6.97
CA ALA A 194 7.16 -3.27 -7.68
C ALA A 194 6.85 -3.04 -9.17
N ILE A 195 6.04 -2.02 -9.47
CA ILE A 195 5.73 -1.54 -10.82
C ILE A 195 7.01 -1.05 -11.52
N ASN A 196 7.79 -0.18 -10.85
CA ASN A 196 9.02 0.40 -11.40
C ASN A 196 10.16 -0.62 -11.62
N ALA A 197 10.16 -1.75 -10.90
CA ALA A 197 11.18 -2.79 -11.04
C ALA A 197 11.13 -3.56 -12.38
N GLY A 198 10.42 -3.03 -13.38
CA GLY A 198 10.39 -3.56 -14.75
C GLY A 198 9.30 -4.61 -14.93
N HIS A 199 8.11 -4.38 -14.38
CA HIS A 199 6.97 -5.24 -14.69
C HIS A 199 6.73 -5.21 -16.21
N PRO A 200 6.79 -6.34 -16.92
CA PRO A 200 6.53 -6.36 -18.36
C PRO A 200 5.06 -6.06 -18.70
N TYR A 201 4.20 -5.96 -17.67
CA TYR A 201 2.75 -5.79 -17.80
C TYR A 201 2.17 -4.77 -16.78
N LEU A 202 2.61 -3.52 -16.79
CA LEU A 202 2.16 -2.42 -15.91
C LEU A 202 0.65 -2.16 -15.99
N ILE A 203 0.07 -2.15 -17.19
CA ILE A 203 -1.36 -1.91 -17.39
C ILE A 203 -2.15 -3.16 -17.03
N VAL A 204 -1.65 -4.35 -17.37
CA VAL A 204 -2.24 -5.61 -16.87
C VAL A 204 -2.20 -5.65 -15.35
N ALA A 205 -1.13 -5.15 -14.74
CA ALA A 205 -0.98 -5.07 -13.30
C ALA A 205 -2.02 -4.11 -12.67
N GLU A 206 -2.24 -2.93 -13.23
CA GLU A 206 -3.28 -2.03 -12.75
C GLU A 206 -4.70 -2.62 -12.93
N VAL A 207 -4.96 -3.28 -14.05
CA VAL A 207 -6.22 -4.03 -14.26
C VAL A 207 -6.35 -5.14 -13.23
N THR A 208 -5.27 -5.90 -12.98
CA THR A 208 -5.23 -6.99 -12.00
C THR A 208 -5.45 -6.51 -10.58
N ARG A 209 -4.98 -5.29 -10.24
CA ARG A 209 -5.24 -4.67 -8.94
C ARG A 209 -6.72 -4.44 -8.68
N GLN A 210 -7.51 -4.22 -9.73
CA GLN A 210 -8.96 -4.10 -9.64
C GLN A 210 -9.68 -5.45 -9.57
N LEU A 211 -8.97 -6.55 -9.87
CA LEU A 211 -9.50 -7.90 -9.78
C LEU A 211 -9.25 -8.48 -8.39
N ASN A 212 -10.33 -8.77 -7.66
CA ASN A 212 -10.23 -9.58 -6.46
C ASN A 212 -10.02 -11.07 -6.83
N THR A 213 -9.66 -11.91 -5.86
CA THR A 213 -9.40 -13.34 -6.10
C THR A 213 -10.62 -14.08 -6.66
N GLN A 214 -11.84 -13.65 -6.32
CA GLN A 214 -13.09 -14.22 -6.86
C GLN A 214 -13.29 -13.84 -8.32
N LEU A 215 -12.91 -12.64 -8.73
CA LEU A 215 -12.98 -12.13 -10.09
C LEU A 215 -11.96 -12.81 -10.99
N VAL A 216 -10.75 -13.07 -10.49
CA VAL A 216 -9.75 -13.90 -11.21
C VAL A 216 -10.28 -15.32 -11.42
N SER A 217 -10.96 -15.90 -10.43
CA SER A 217 -11.63 -17.21 -10.59
C SER A 217 -12.77 -17.15 -11.60
N ALA A 218 -13.63 -16.14 -11.51
CA ALA A 218 -14.74 -15.95 -12.44
C ALA A 218 -14.27 -15.71 -13.88
N LEU A 219 -13.14 -15.02 -14.06
CA LEU A 219 -12.46 -14.89 -15.36
C LEU A 219 -12.02 -16.24 -15.91
N LYS A 220 -11.45 -17.11 -15.07
CA LYS A 220 -11.07 -18.48 -15.48
C LYS A 220 -12.30 -19.29 -15.91
N ASP A 221 -13.38 -19.21 -15.14
CA ASP A 221 -14.61 -19.98 -15.39
C ASP A 221 -15.36 -19.45 -16.62
N ALA A 222 -15.41 -18.13 -16.83
CA ALA A 222 -16.13 -17.50 -17.94
C ALA A 222 -15.51 -17.79 -19.33
N VAL A 223 -14.27 -18.26 -19.36
CA VAL A 223 -13.50 -18.48 -20.60
C VAL A 223 -13.10 -19.95 -20.74
N GLU A 224 -13.63 -20.84 -19.91
CA GLU A 224 -13.41 -22.28 -20.01
C GLU A 224 -13.80 -22.79 -21.41
N GLY A 225 -12.79 -23.21 -22.20
CA GLY A 225 -12.95 -23.69 -23.57
C GLY A 225 -12.63 -22.68 -24.70
N LYS A 226 -12.23 -21.44 -24.40
CA LYS A 226 -11.72 -20.48 -25.41
C LYS A 226 -10.21 -20.31 -25.29
N ASP A 227 -9.49 -20.56 -26.38
CA ASP A 227 -8.02 -20.39 -26.44
C ASP A 227 -7.59 -18.93 -26.65
N ALA A 228 -8.47 -18.10 -27.23
CA ALA A 228 -8.20 -16.72 -27.55
C ALA A 228 -9.42 -15.83 -27.29
N VAL A 229 -9.16 -14.57 -26.91
CA VAL A 229 -10.16 -13.57 -26.54
C VAL A 229 -9.87 -12.27 -27.28
N SER A 230 -10.86 -11.73 -27.96
CA SER A 230 -10.80 -10.41 -28.59
C SER A 230 -11.01 -9.27 -27.57
N LEU A 231 -10.62 -8.05 -27.93
CA LEU A 231 -10.77 -6.88 -27.07
C LEU A 231 -12.23 -6.65 -26.62
N SER A 232 -13.19 -6.80 -27.54
CA SER A 232 -14.62 -6.67 -27.23
C SER A 232 -15.12 -7.75 -26.28
N GLU A 233 -14.67 -9.00 -26.46
CA GLU A 233 -15.04 -10.09 -25.56
C GLU A 233 -14.45 -9.89 -24.17
N LEU A 234 -13.22 -9.39 -24.07
CA LEU A 234 -12.59 -9.09 -22.79
C LEU A 234 -13.34 -7.96 -22.06
N LYS A 235 -13.74 -6.91 -22.78
CA LYS A 235 -14.59 -5.82 -22.27
C LYS A 235 -15.94 -6.34 -21.75
N ASP A 236 -16.57 -7.25 -22.50
CA ASP A 236 -17.83 -7.88 -22.10
C ASP A 236 -17.66 -8.72 -20.82
N ILE A 237 -16.54 -9.44 -20.68
CA ILE A 237 -16.23 -10.23 -19.49
C ILE A 237 -16.09 -9.31 -18.27
N PHE A 238 -15.29 -8.24 -18.37
CA PHE A 238 -15.15 -7.26 -17.28
C PHE A 238 -16.47 -6.59 -16.92
N SER A 239 -17.27 -6.22 -17.93
CA SER A 239 -18.59 -5.61 -17.72
C SER A 239 -19.56 -6.55 -16.99
N ARG A 240 -19.56 -7.86 -17.30
CA ARG A 240 -20.34 -8.87 -16.56
C ARG A 240 -19.92 -9.01 -15.12
N SER A 241 -18.66 -8.74 -14.83
CA SER A 241 -18.09 -8.69 -13.50
C SER A 241 -18.29 -7.35 -12.78
N ASN A 242 -19.07 -6.42 -13.37
CA ASN A 242 -19.30 -5.07 -12.87
C ASN A 242 -18.00 -4.25 -12.73
N ILE A 243 -17.05 -4.49 -13.63
CA ILE A 243 -15.80 -3.74 -13.75
C ILE A 243 -15.86 -2.98 -15.06
N ASP A 244 -16.01 -1.66 -14.97
CA ASP A 244 -16.01 -0.80 -16.15
C ASP A 244 -14.57 -0.37 -16.45
N ILE A 245 -13.96 -1.02 -17.44
CA ILE A 245 -12.61 -0.70 -17.90
C ILE A 245 -12.73 0.05 -19.22
N HIS A 246 -12.14 1.25 -19.26
CA HIS A 246 -12.09 2.05 -20.46
C HIS A 246 -11.41 1.28 -21.60
N GLU A 247 -11.94 1.41 -22.81
CA GLU A 247 -11.47 0.65 -23.97
C GLU A 247 -9.99 0.93 -24.30
N ASP A 248 -9.55 2.16 -24.09
CA ASP A 248 -8.13 2.54 -24.26
C ASP A 248 -7.21 1.80 -23.27
N THR A 249 -7.66 1.54 -22.05
CA THR A 249 -6.90 0.75 -21.07
C THR A 249 -6.77 -0.70 -21.54
N LEU A 250 -7.85 -1.30 -22.07
CA LEU A 250 -7.80 -2.65 -22.65
C LEU A 250 -6.93 -2.71 -23.90
N ARG A 251 -6.93 -1.64 -24.71
CA ARG A 251 -6.03 -1.53 -25.87
C ARG A 251 -4.57 -1.55 -25.43
N GLN A 252 -4.23 -0.78 -24.40
CA GLN A 252 -2.89 -0.77 -23.83
C GLN A 252 -2.49 -2.13 -23.26
N VAL A 253 -3.41 -2.90 -22.66
CA VAL A 253 -3.15 -4.30 -22.24
C VAL A 253 -2.71 -5.17 -23.42
N PHE A 254 -3.37 -5.05 -24.57
CA PHE A 254 -3.01 -5.83 -25.77
C PHE A 254 -1.63 -5.41 -26.30
N GLU A 255 -1.40 -4.10 -26.40
CA GLU A 255 -0.11 -3.54 -26.83
C GLU A 255 1.04 -3.99 -25.92
N GLU A 256 0.81 -3.99 -24.61
CA GLU A 256 1.78 -4.41 -23.60
C GLU A 256 2.07 -5.92 -23.65
N MET A 257 1.06 -6.71 -24.02
CA MET A 257 1.25 -8.12 -24.33
C MET A 257 1.90 -8.37 -25.69
N GLY A 258 2.23 -7.32 -26.45
CA GLY A 258 2.83 -7.42 -27.78
C GLY A 258 1.87 -7.92 -28.86
N VAL A 259 0.56 -7.75 -28.65
CA VAL A 259 -0.50 -8.19 -29.58
C VAL A 259 -1.20 -6.96 -30.15
N ASP A 260 -1.40 -6.93 -31.46
CA ASP A 260 -2.23 -5.90 -32.10
C ASP A 260 -3.64 -5.92 -31.50
N PRO A 261 -4.21 -4.79 -31.05
CA PRO A 261 -5.54 -4.72 -30.47
C PRO A 261 -6.67 -5.31 -31.32
N ASN A 262 -6.47 -5.41 -32.64
CA ASN A 262 -7.43 -6.01 -33.57
C ASN A 262 -7.33 -7.53 -33.64
N ASN A 263 -6.26 -8.12 -33.08
CA ASN A 263 -6.04 -9.56 -33.05
C ASN A 263 -6.40 -10.11 -31.66
N PRO A 264 -6.98 -11.33 -31.59
CA PRO A 264 -7.31 -11.93 -30.31
C PRO A 264 -6.03 -12.34 -29.56
N ILE A 265 -5.98 -12.07 -28.25
CA ILE A 265 -4.88 -12.51 -27.37
C ILE A 265 -5.14 -13.94 -26.92
N SER A 266 -4.09 -14.73 -26.72
CA SER A 266 -4.24 -16.03 -26.06
C SER A 266 -4.72 -15.81 -24.62
N PHE A 267 -5.85 -16.42 -24.26
CA PHE A 267 -6.40 -16.28 -22.92
C PHE A 267 -5.44 -16.81 -21.86
N ARG A 268 -4.76 -17.92 -22.17
CA ARG A 268 -3.72 -18.48 -21.31
C ARG A 268 -2.57 -17.49 -21.10
N SER A 269 -2.09 -16.86 -22.16
CA SER A 269 -1.02 -15.85 -22.03
C SER A 269 -1.47 -14.63 -21.22
N PHE A 270 -2.73 -14.21 -21.37
CA PHE A 270 -3.31 -13.14 -20.58
C PHE A 270 -3.39 -13.52 -19.10
N MET A 271 -3.92 -14.70 -18.79
CA MET A 271 -4.02 -15.19 -17.41
C MET A 271 -2.65 -15.40 -16.76
N ASP A 272 -1.66 -15.91 -17.50
CA ASP A 272 -0.28 -16.03 -17.00
C ASP A 272 0.31 -14.64 -16.67
N ALA A 273 -0.01 -13.60 -17.44
CA ALA A 273 0.40 -12.22 -17.17
C ALA A 273 -0.32 -11.64 -15.94
N VAL A 274 -1.63 -11.88 -15.81
CA VAL A 274 -2.44 -11.51 -14.64
C VAL A 274 -1.94 -12.19 -13.38
N GLU A 275 -1.65 -13.49 -13.41
CA GLU A 275 -1.14 -14.25 -12.25
C GLU A 275 0.24 -13.76 -11.80
N LYS A 276 1.14 -13.49 -12.74
CA LYS A 276 2.46 -12.90 -12.45
C LYS A 276 2.31 -11.51 -11.81
N ALA A 277 1.43 -10.67 -12.36
CA ALA A 277 1.15 -9.35 -11.82
C ALA A 277 0.57 -9.42 -10.41
N HIS A 278 -0.40 -10.29 -10.21
CA HIS A 278 -1.00 -10.52 -8.90
C HIS A 278 0.05 -10.99 -7.88
N GLY A 279 0.92 -11.94 -8.24
CA GLY A 279 1.99 -12.42 -7.37
C GLY A 279 2.91 -11.31 -6.88
N ILE A 280 3.29 -10.38 -7.77
CA ILE A 280 4.16 -9.26 -7.44
C ILE A 280 3.48 -8.27 -6.49
N PHE A 281 2.19 -7.96 -6.68
CA PHE A 281 1.46 -7.13 -5.71
C PHE A 281 1.29 -7.81 -4.36
N MET A 282 1.10 -9.12 -4.33
CA MET A 282 1.00 -9.87 -3.08
C MET A 282 2.34 -9.85 -2.31
N GLU A 283 3.47 -9.97 -3.00
CA GLU A 283 4.80 -9.80 -2.41
C GLU A 283 5.03 -8.37 -1.93
N ALA A 284 4.69 -7.36 -2.73
CA ALA A 284 4.76 -5.96 -2.34
C ALA A 284 3.88 -5.66 -1.12
N GLY A 285 2.67 -6.22 -1.08
CA GLY A 285 1.74 -6.09 0.04
C GLY A 285 2.23 -6.75 1.32
N ARG A 286 2.84 -7.94 1.23
CA ARG A 286 3.53 -8.57 2.37
C ARG A 286 4.70 -7.73 2.86
N ALA A 287 5.49 -7.17 1.95
CA ALA A 287 6.60 -6.28 2.29
C ALA A 287 6.09 -5.01 2.99
N ALA A 288 5.05 -4.38 2.46
CA ALA A 288 4.40 -3.21 3.06
C ALA A 288 3.86 -3.52 4.45
N ALA A 289 3.14 -4.63 4.63
CA ALA A 289 2.60 -5.04 5.92
C ALA A 289 3.69 -5.29 6.97
N THR A 290 4.75 -6.00 6.57
CA THR A 290 5.90 -6.27 7.44
C THR A 290 6.57 -4.97 7.88
N VAL A 291 6.76 -4.03 6.96
CA VAL A 291 7.41 -2.75 7.23
C VAL A 291 6.52 -1.84 8.07
N ALA A 292 5.25 -1.68 7.72
CA ALA A 292 4.30 -0.83 8.45
C ALA A 292 4.18 -1.32 9.90
N GLY A 293 4.01 -2.63 10.11
CA GLY A 293 3.96 -3.21 11.45
C GLY A 293 5.24 -2.96 12.24
N ARG A 294 6.42 -3.17 11.63
CA ARG A 294 7.70 -2.93 12.29
C ARG A 294 7.91 -1.46 12.66
N VAL A 295 7.66 -0.53 11.75
CA VAL A 295 7.88 0.91 11.98
C VAL A 295 6.92 1.43 13.05
N MET A 296 5.65 1.02 12.98
CA MET A 296 4.65 1.46 13.97
C MET A 296 4.85 0.84 15.35
N GLY A 297 5.23 -0.43 15.41
CA GLY A 297 5.60 -1.07 16.67
C GLY A 297 6.83 -0.44 17.32
N GLN A 298 7.82 -0.06 16.53
CA GLN A 298 8.99 0.66 17.03
C GLN A 298 8.60 2.07 17.52
N ALA A 299 7.76 2.80 16.78
CA ALA A 299 7.29 4.11 17.20
C ALA A 299 6.47 4.08 18.49
N ALA A 300 5.63 3.06 18.67
CA ALA A 300 4.89 2.80 19.90
C ALA A 300 5.85 2.57 21.07
N ALA A 301 6.82 1.66 20.90
CA ALA A 301 7.84 1.38 21.91
C ALA A 301 8.66 2.63 22.30
N GLU A 302 9.07 3.44 21.32
CA GLU A 302 9.79 4.70 21.55
C GLU A 302 8.94 5.76 22.25
N SER A 303 7.61 5.69 22.10
CA SER A 303 6.66 6.55 22.81
C SER A 303 6.40 6.11 24.25
N GLY A 304 6.98 4.99 24.69
CA GLY A 304 6.81 4.45 26.03
C GLY A 304 5.64 3.49 26.19
N ASP A 305 5.02 3.04 25.09
CA ASP A 305 3.98 2.01 25.12
C ASP A 305 4.57 0.69 25.64
N ASP A 306 3.78 -0.06 26.40
CA ASP A 306 4.19 -1.38 26.86
C ASP A 306 4.26 -2.40 25.69
N PRO A 307 4.90 -3.57 25.90
CA PRO A 307 5.03 -4.57 24.83
C PRO A 307 3.72 -5.04 24.21
N GLU A 308 2.62 -5.07 24.98
CA GLU A 308 1.31 -5.49 24.49
C GLU A 308 0.74 -4.40 23.55
N GLN A 309 0.75 -3.15 24.00
CA GLN A 309 0.30 -2.00 23.23
C GLN A 309 1.12 -1.81 21.94
N ALA A 310 2.45 -1.91 22.02
CA ALA A 310 3.31 -1.85 20.83
C ALA A 310 3.02 -3.00 19.84
N GLY A 311 2.70 -4.18 20.36
CA GLY A 311 2.23 -5.33 19.59
C GLY A 311 0.91 -5.06 18.86
N GLU A 312 -0.08 -4.48 19.55
CA GLU A 312 -1.38 -4.13 18.96
C GLU A 312 -1.27 -3.08 17.86
N VAL A 313 -0.47 -2.03 18.07
CA VAL A 313 -0.21 -0.97 17.08
C VAL A 313 0.47 -1.55 15.84
N ALA A 314 1.47 -2.43 16.02
CA ALA A 314 2.14 -3.12 14.92
C ALA A 314 1.20 -4.05 14.14
N ALA A 315 0.39 -4.84 14.84
CA ALA A 315 -0.60 -5.73 14.23
C ALA A 315 -1.61 -4.95 13.38
N SER A 316 -2.08 -3.82 13.91
CA SER A 316 -3.06 -2.95 13.26
C SER A 316 -2.48 -2.32 11.98
N ALA A 317 -1.23 -1.84 12.03
CA ALA A 317 -0.54 -1.29 10.87
C ALA A 317 -0.26 -2.34 9.79
N ALA A 318 0.22 -3.52 10.19
CA ALA A 318 0.43 -4.62 9.26
C ALA A 318 -0.89 -5.08 8.61
N SER A 319 -1.96 -5.22 9.41
CA SER A 319 -3.28 -5.62 8.93
C SER A 319 -3.86 -4.59 7.95
N SER A 320 -3.75 -3.31 8.26
CA SER A 320 -4.20 -2.22 7.40
C SER A 320 -3.46 -2.24 6.05
N ALA A 321 -2.12 -2.30 6.08
CA ALA A 321 -1.32 -2.32 4.85
C ALA A 321 -1.58 -3.58 4.00
N ALA A 322 -1.76 -4.73 4.64
CA ALA A 322 -2.09 -5.99 3.97
C ALA A 322 -3.45 -5.92 3.27
N LYS A 323 -4.48 -5.38 3.95
CA LYS A 323 -5.83 -5.18 3.37
C LYS A 323 -5.80 -4.22 2.20
N THR A 324 -5.10 -3.09 2.33
CA THR A 324 -4.93 -2.11 1.24
C THR A 324 -4.24 -2.70 0.02
N SER A 325 -3.40 -3.71 0.23
CA SER A 325 -2.70 -4.42 -0.85
C SER A 325 -3.47 -5.63 -1.39
N GLY A 326 -4.70 -5.88 -0.94
CA GLY A 326 -5.57 -6.96 -1.44
C GLY A 326 -5.23 -8.36 -0.92
N LEU A 327 -4.50 -8.49 0.19
CA LEU A 327 -4.20 -9.80 0.78
C LEU A 327 -5.47 -10.48 1.30
N SER A 328 -5.53 -11.80 1.20
CA SER A 328 -6.63 -12.59 1.74
C SER A 328 -6.66 -12.55 3.28
N PRO A 329 -7.82 -12.76 3.94
CA PRO A 329 -7.91 -12.72 5.40
C PRO A 329 -6.91 -13.62 6.15
N PRO A 330 -6.61 -14.87 5.70
CA PRO A 330 -5.58 -15.69 6.34
C PRO A 330 -4.18 -15.08 6.23
N GLN A 331 -3.85 -14.49 5.08
CA GLN A 331 -2.55 -13.84 4.88
C GLN A 331 -2.42 -12.55 5.67
N VAL A 332 -3.51 -11.78 5.80
CA VAL A 332 -3.59 -10.61 6.69
C VAL A 332 -3.33 -11.00 8.14
N ALA A 333 -3.92 -12.10 8.61
CA ALA A 333 -3.69 -12.61 9.97
C ALA A 333 -2.23 -13.05 10.18
N GLU A 334 -1.65 -13.78 9.23
CA GLU A 334 -0.26 -14.24 9.27
C GLU A 334 0.73 -13.07 9.44
N VAL A 335 0.61 -12.02 8.62
CA VAL A 335 1.50 -10.86 8.70
C VAL A 335 1.25 -10.00 9.93
N ALA A 336 -0.01 -9.88 10.39
CA ALA A 336 -0.36 -9.12 11.58
C ALA A 336 0.22 -9.77 12.85
N VAL A 337 0.09 -11.10 13.00
CA VAL A 337 0.67 -11.84 14.14
C VAL A 337 2.19 -11.73 14.14
N THR A 338 2.82 -11.87 12.97
CA THR A 338 4.28 -11.74 12.84
C THR A 338 4.75 -10.33 13.21
N ALA A 339 4.03 -9.30 12.78
CA ALA A 339 4.32 -7.92 13.15
C ALA A 339 4.16 -7.67 14.65
N ALA A 340 3.08 -8.16 15.26
CA ALA A 340 2.80 -8.05 16.69
C ALA A 340 3.93 -8.65 17.53
N GLY A 341 4.33 -9.89 17.23
CA GLY A 341 5.38 -10.59 17.98
C GLY A 341 6.73 -9.90 17.90
N ASN A 342 7.11 -9.39 16.71
CA ASN A 342 8.36 -8.64 16.54
C ASN A 342 8.35 -7.29 17.27
N ALA A 343 7.22 -6.59 17.27
CA ALA A 343 7.06 -5.31 17.95
C ALA A 343 7.07 -5.48 19.48
N ALA A 344 6.30 -6.45 20.00
CA ALA A 344 6.29 -6.79 21.41
C ALA A 344 7.69 -7.17 21.90
N ALA A 345 8.43 -7.99 21.14
CA ALA A 345 9.82 -8.32 21.46
C ALA A 345 10.72 -7.08 21.51
N SER A 346 10.56 -6.16 20.55
CA SER A 346 11.38 -4.93 20.49
C SER A 346 11.08 -3.99 21.66
N ALA A 347 9.80 -3.80 22.01
CA ALA A 347 9.37 -3.01 23.15
C ALA A 347 9.83 -3.62 24.49
N ALA A 348 9.78 -4.95 24.60
CA ALA A 348 10.30 -5.69 25.74
C ALA A 348 11.81 -5.42 25.93
N ILE A 349 12.60 -5.51 24.86
CA ILE A 349 14.03 -5.18 24.90
C ILE A 349 14.24 -3.72 25.31
N ALA A 350 13.48 -2.79 24.75
CA ALA A 350 13.60 -1.36 25.04
C ALA A 350 13.27 -1.03 26.52
N SER A 351 12.33 -1.76 27.12
CA SER A 351 11.97 -1.66 28.54
C SER A 351 12.95 -2.39 29.49
N GLY A 352 14.01 -3.01 28.95
CA GLY A 352 15.02 -3.72 29.73
C GLY A 352 14.60 -5.12 30.16
N ALA A 353 13.61 -5.73 29.49
CA ALA A 353 13.19 -7.10 29.75
C ALA A 353 14.33 -8.10 29.50
N THR A 354 14.35 -9.18 30.27
CA THR A 354 15.34 -10.25 30.07
C THR A 354 15.05 -11.03 28.79
N PRO A 355 16.04 -11.72 28.19
CA PRO A 355 15.82 -12.55 27.01
C PRO A 355 14.67 -13.57 27.17
N GLU A 356 14.47 -14.11 28.37
CA GLU A 356 13.37 -15.03 28.68
C GLU A 356 12.01 -14.33 28.65
N GLN A 357 11.93 -13.09 29.13
CA GLN A 357 10.72 -12.27 29.07
C GLN A 357 10.39 -11.85 27.64
N VAL A 358 11.42 -11.51 26.85
CA VAL A 358 11.28 -11.20 25.42
C VAL A 358 10.77 -12.43 24.65
N ALA A 359 11.33 -13.62 24.92
CA ALA A 359 10.87 -14.87 24.28
C ALA A 359 9.39 -15.14 24.60
N LEU A 360 9.02 -15.05 25.88
CA LEU A 360 7.64 -15.23 26.34
C LEU A 360 6.66 -14.25 25.67
N GLN A 361 7.02 -12.95 25.61
CA GLN A 361 6.17 -11.91 25.04
C GLN A 361 6.09 -11.94 23.51
N SER A 362 7.13 -12.47 22.83
CA SER A 362 7.12 -12.66 21.38
C SER A 362 6.26 -13.85 20.91
N GLY A 363 5.65 -14.60 21.84
CA GLY A 363 4.94 -15.84 21.54
C GLY A 363 5.86 -17.00 21.15
N GLN A 364 7.18 -16.83 21.28
CA GLN A 364 8.14 -17.92 21.14
C GLN A 364 8.18 -18.67 22.47
N GLU A 365 7.43 -19.79 22.55
CA GLU A 365 7.74 -20.76 23.59
C GLU A 365 9.22 -21.15 23.43
N LEU A 366 10.04 -20.78 24.41
CA LEU A 366 11.38 -21.34 24.58
C LEU A 366 11.22 -22.87 24.51
N PRO A 367 11.96 -23.59 23.65
CA PRO A 367 11.89 -25.03 23.60
C PRO A 367 12.33 -25.54 24.98
N LYS A 368 11.33 -25.87 25.81
CA LYS A 368 11.53 -26.72 26.96
C LYS A 368 11.98 -28.03 26.36
N THR A 369 13.26 -28.33 26.53
CA THR A 369 13.88 -29.62 26.24
C THR A 369 12.87 -30.77 26.31
N SER A 370 12.52 -31.30 25.13
CA SER A 370 12.12 -32.68 24.79
C SER A 370 10.93 -32.74 23.82
N GLY A 371 11.21 -33.00 22.54
CA GLY A 371 10.28 -33.69 21.62
C GLY A 371 9.46 -32.83 20.65
N LEU A 372 10.00 -32.64 19.44
CA LEU A 372 9.29 -32.55 18.15
C LEU A 372 7.99 -31.73 18.07
N LEU A 373 8.13 -30.46 17.65
CA LEU A 373 7.46 -29.87 16.47
C LEU A 373 7.99 -28.44 16.27
N SER A 374 8.64 -28.20 15.13
CA SER A 374 9.26 -26.92 14.78
C SER A 374 8.28 -26.07 13.96
N PHE A 375 7.84 -24.95 14.52
CA PHE A 375 7.42 -23.79 13.73
C PHE A 375 8.59 -22.81 13.68
N THR A 376 9.11 -22.57 12.49
CA THR A 376 10.26 -21.69 12.27
C THR A 376 9.77 -20.27 12.05
N ILE A 377 9.87 -19.42 13.07
CA ILE A 377 9.75 -17.95 12.92
C ILE A 377 11.16 -17.40 12.71
N THR A 378 11.57 -17.29 11.45
CA THR A 378 12.93 -16.93 11.00
C THR A 378 13.36 -15.48 11.35
N GLY A 379 12.44 -14.65 11.87
CA GLY A 379 12.69 -13.21 12.08
C GLY A 379 13.60 -12.87 13.27
N VAL A 380 13.54 -13.62 14.37
CA VAL A 380 14.17 -13.22 15.65
C VAL A 380 15.59 -13.76 15.81
N SER A 381 15.90 -14.93 15.21
CA SER A 381 17.24 -15.54 15.33
C SER A 381 18.37 -14.65 14.79
N ASN A 382 18.09 -13.83 13.76
CA ASN A 382 19.06 -12.87 13.22
C ASN A 382 19.29 -11.63 14.11
N ALA A 383 18.30 -11.21 14.90
CA ALA A 383 18.43 -10.09 15.82
C ALA A 383 19.26 -10.49 17.06
N ILE A 384 19.02 -11.70 17.58
CA ILE A 384 19.79 -12.26 18.71
C ILE A 384 21.24 -12.55 18.29
N ALA A 385 21.48 -13.10 17.09
CA ALA A 385 22.82 -13.39 16.60
C ALA A 385 23.70 -12.13 16.37
N ARG A 386 23.09 -10.98 16.07
CA ARG A 386 23.82 -9.71 15.91
C ARG A 386 24.20 -9.05 17.23
N LEU A 387 23.52 -9.36 18.33
CA LEU A 387 23.78 -8.77 19.65
C LEU A 387 24.72 -9.62 20.52
N THR A 388 24.91 -10.91 20.22
CA THR A 388 25.79 -11.81 21.00
C THR A 388 27.26 -11.86 20.55
N GLY A 389 27.70 -11.01 19.62
CA GLY A 389 29.12 -10.80 19.34
C GLY A 389 29.87 -11.99 18.69
N GLY A 390 29.20 -12.81 17.88
CA GLY A 390 29.83 -13.89 17.14
C GLY A 390 30.63 -13.40 15.91
N LEU A 391 31.96 -13.40 16.00
CA LEU A 391 32.89 -13.22 14.87
C LEU A 391 32.65 -14.26 13.75
N PRO A 392 32.67 -13.88 12.46
CA PRO A 392 32.72 -14.84 11.36
C PRO A 392 34.17 -15.28 11.10
N THR A 393 34.49 -16.55 11.34
CA THR A 393 35.76 -17.15 10.91
C THR A 393 35.65 -17.66 9.47
N HIS A 394 36.42 -17.05 8.57
CA HIS A 394 36.79 -17.62 7.28
C HIS A 394 37.89 -18.67 7.45
N ALA A 395 37.73 -19.84 6.81
CA ALA A 395 38.80 -20.64 6.17
C ALA A 395 38.16 -21.88 5.50
N ALA A 396 38.10 -21.94 4.17
CA ALA A 396 39.11 -22.52 3.27
C ALA A 396 38.89 -24.02 2.99
N HIS A 397 38.54 -24.33 1.73
CA HIS A 397 38.71 -25.64 1.11
C HIS A 397 40.21 -25.94 0.89
N PRO A 398 40.65 -27.22 0.85
CA PRO A 398 40.87 -27.84 -0.46
C PRO A 398 40.61 -29.37 -0.58
N MET A 399 40.13 -29.76 -1.77
CA MET A 399 40.52 -30.89 -2.65
C MET A 399 40.59 -32.38 -2.20
N SER A 400 39.73 -33.18 -2.87
CA SER A 400 40.02 -34.43 -3.65
C SER A 400 39.98 -35.85 -3.01
N ARG A 401 38.84 -36.57 -3.23
CA ARG A 401 38.57 -37.94 -3.84
C ARG A 401 39.47 -39.19 -3.51
N PRO A 402 39.07 -40.47 -3.84
CA PRO A 402 37.75 -41.14 -4.06
C PRO A 402 37.63 -42.63 -3.52
N LEU A 403 36.52 -43.34 -3.89
CA LEU A 403 36.22 -44.82 -3.91
C LEU A 403 35.65 -45.44 -2.61
N HIS A 404 34.71 -46.40 -2.54
CA HIS A 404 33.64 -47.04 -3.37
C HIS A 404 32.79 -47.94 -2.38
N PRO A 405 31.80 -48.77 -2.78
CA PRO A 405 30.57 -49.02 -2.00
C PRO A 405 30.44 -50.46 -1.45
N LEU A 406 29.62 -50.70 -0.40
CA LEU A 406 29.10 -52.04 -0.11
C LEU A 406 27.72 -51.99 0.58
N ASP A 407 26.75 -52.60 -0.12
CA ASP A 407 25.75 -53.59 0.32
C ASP A 407 24.75 -53.29 1.45
N ALA A 408 23.47 -53.22 1.04
CA ALA A 408 22.31 -53.75 1.79
C ALA A 408 22.32 -55.29 1.72
N PRO A 409 21.64 -56.04 2.62
CA PRO A 409 20.17 -56.21 2.53
C PRO A 409 19.45 -56.51 3.86
N GLY A 410 18.11 -56.46 3.87
CA GLY A 410 17.32 -56.97 5.00
C GLY A 410 15.81 -56.70 4.92
N THR A 411 15.11 -57.61 4.24
CA THR A 411 13.65 -57.75 4.08
C THR A 411 12.91 -58.16 5.36
N ARG A 412 11.69 -57.62 5.58
CA ARG A 412 10.50 -58.26 6.19
C ARG A 412 9.35 -57.25 6.17
N ASP A 413 8.32 -57.35 5.32
CA ASP A 413 7.20 -58.30 5.21
C ASP A 413 6.16 -58.26 6.34
N GLU A 414 4.89 -58.17 5.88
CA GLU A 414 3.60 -58.46 6.51
C GLU A 414 2.86 -57.40 7.36
N GLY A 415 1.60 -57.14 6.96
CA GLY A 415 0.56 -56.65 7.88
C GLY A 415 -0.61 -55.88 7.27
N GLU A 416 -1.40 -56.49 6.36
CA GLU A 416 -2.76 -56.02 6.03
C GLU A 416 -3.66 -56.02 7.27
N TRP A 417 -4.35 -54.92 7.55
CA TRP A 417 -5.59 -54.92 8.34
C TRP A 417 -6.60 -53.94 7.71
N TRP A 418 -7.67 -54.51 7.15
CA TRP A 418 -8.92 -53.82 6.88
C TRP A 418 -9.77 -53.80 8.17
N ALA A 419 -10.36 -52.66 8.53
CA ALA A 419 -11.69 -52.61 9.13
C ALA A 419 -12.23 -51.18 9.15
N ALA A 420 -13.39 -51.02 8.51
CA ALA A 420 -14.25 -49.87 8.55
C ALA A 420 -14.80 -49.61 9.96
N SER A 421 -15.08 -48.34 10.26
CA SER A 421 -16.16 -47.98 11.19
C SER A 421 -16.68 -46.58 10.86
N ASP A 422 -17.88 -46.57 10.31
CA ASP A 422 -18.81 -45.45 10.26
C ASP A 422 -18.95 -44.76 11.62
N ARG A 423 -18.92 -43.43 11.63
CA ARG A 423 -19.77 -42.63 12.53
C ARG A 423 -20.18 -41.33 11.87
N LYS A 424 -21.45 -41.32 11.44
CA LYS A 424 -22.26 -40.12 11.22
C LYS A 424 -22.29 -39.28 12.50
N VAL A 425 -22.00 -37.99 12.38
CA VAL A 425 -22.57 -36.97 13.27
C VAL A 425 -23.23 -35.93 12.38
N ALA A 426 -24.55 -36.01 12.34
CA ALA A 426 -25.39 -34.95 11.83
C ALA A 426 -25.42 -33.81 12.86
N SER A 427 -25.17 -32.57 12.42
CA SER A 427 -25.68 -31.40 13.12
C SER A 427 -26.46 -30.55 12.13
N HIS A 428 -27.76 -30.44 12.39
CA HIS A 428 -28.66 -29.52 11.72
C HIS A 428 -28.32 -28.10 12.17
N HIS A 429 -28.18 -27.16 11.25
CA HIS A 429 -28.49 -25.75 11.49
C HIS A 429 -29.42 -25.27 10.37
N ALA A 430 -30.64 -24.95 10.77
CA ALA A 430 -31.66 -24.35 9.92
C ALA A 430 -31.28 -22.91 9.61
N ILE A 431 -31.22 -22.55 8.33
CA ILE A 431 -31.18 -21.16 7.89
C ILE A 431 -32.63 -20.77 7.58
N LEU A 432 -33.19 -19.94 8.46
CA LEU A 432 -34.44 -19.21 8.24
C LEU A 432 -34.20 -18.19 7.12
N ILE A 433 -34.82 -18.41 5.97
CA ILE A 433 -34.94 -17.44 4.89
C ILE A 433 -35.99 -16.41 5.32
N GLY A 434 -35.53 -15.28 5.83
CA GLY A 434 -36.36 -14.10 6.07
C GLY A 434 -36.20 -13.10 4.93
N THR A 435 -37.12 -13.11 3.99
CA THR A 435 -37.31 -12.04 2.98
C THR A 435 -37.88 -10.78 3.62
N PRO A 436 -37.26 -9.59 3.47
CA PRO A 436 -37.98 -8.33 3.59
C PRO A 436 -38.60 -7.96 2.24
N VAL A 437 -39.93 -7.96 2.23
CA VAL A 437 -40.77 -7.31 1.23
C VAL A 437 -40.53 -5.80 1.32
N VAL A 438 -39.98 -5.20 0.27
CA VAL A 438 -39.96 -3.73 0.11
C VAL A 438 -41.28 -3.33 -0.55
N LEU A 439 -42.14 -2.68 0.22
CA LEU A 439 -43.31 -1.96 -0.28
C LEU A 439 -42.83 -0.72 -1.05
N CYS A 440 -43.07 -0.69 -2.36
CA CYS A 440 -43.09 0.54 -3.14
C CYS A 440 -44.35 1.33 -2.77
N TRP A 441 -44.18 2.53 -2.22
CA TRP A 441 -45.23 3.55 -2.20
C TRP A 441 -44.98 4.52 -3.35
N ALA A 442 -45.83 4.42 -4.38
CA ALA A 442 -45.94 5.40 -5.44
C ALA A 442 -46.78 6.58 -4.93
N CYS A 443 -46.20 7.77 -4.91
CA CYS A 443 -46.97 9.01 -4.89
C CYS A 443 -47.13 9.47 -6.34
N ASP A 444 -48.32 9.23 -6.88
CA ASP A 444 -48.81 9.85 -8.09
C ASP A 444 -49.65 11.09 -7.69
N GLY A 445 -49.49 12.17 -8.45
CA GLY A 445 -49.94 13.50 -8.07
C GLY A 445 -51.44 13.74 -8.13
N ARG A 446 -51.89 14.68 -7.29
CA ARG A 446 -52.86 15.75 -7.59
C ARG A 446 -52.54 16.98 -6.76
#